data_AF-A0A1E4JYL7-F1
#
_entry.id   AF-A0A1E4JYL7-F1
#
_cell.length_a   1.000
_cell.length_b   1.000
_cell.length_c   1.000
_cell.angle_alpha   90.00
_cell.angle_beta   90.00
_cell.angle_gamma   90.00
#
_symmetry.space_group_name_H-M   'P 1'
#
loop_
_entity.id
_entity.type
_entity.pdbx_description
1 polymer ?
#
loop_
_entity_poly.entity_id
_entity_poly.type
_entity_poly.pdbx_seq_one_letter_code
_entity_poly.pdbx_strand_id
1 'polypeptide(L)'
;MHLLSRRIAAVLLFAAGLPAVPALAADSSALRQAAQTAASGYRQAQRERLIAAGGRDNRIAAALLTLPADANAPIPAAAGDAARALLREDANDELALYVAALSCHLQPDCNDRGAVDRLTARAGGNALHWLLTPGAAAPADAALQKAAAAKTAEPHLGALVGVLDKALADAAAPAVTGVDPAALAAQLRADAIAAIPLPRFAPALAVCKEAARRDVCLDLGRRLFTDAQGSILSRMIGGVLLRRLAKGTAEEDAAKAFRRDYVWLGEHDLNRDGLDATLRADLVRHGEWEAWQRAAERAGFTRTPPAGWAPRDPQQLLLSEERKPAAQ
;
A
#
# COMPACT_ATOMS: atom_id res chain seq x y z
N MET A 1 2.92 -2.50 14.44
CA MET A 1 1.78 -1.86 13.70
C MET A 1 1.92 -0.37 13.26
N HIS A 2 2.98 0.36 13.63
CA HIS A 2 3.05 1.81 13.36
C HIS A 2 3.30 2.23 11.90
N LEU A 3 3.83 1.38 11.00
CA LEU A 3 4.19 1.79 9.63
C LEU A 3 3.06 1.65 8.60
N LEU A 4 2.19 0.63 8.68
CA LEU A 4 1.00 0.51 7.80
C LEU A 4 -0.22 1.26 8.37
N SER A 5 -0.41 1.26 9.69
CA SER A 5 -1.48 2.06 10.33
C SER A 5 -1.29 3.55 10.05
N ARG A 6 -0.06 4.09 10.03
CA ARG A 6 0.21 5.48 9.61
C ARG A 6 -0.18 5.77 8.16
N ARG A 7 -0.12 4.78 7.25
CA ARG A 7 -0.45 4.96 5.82
C ARG A 7 -1.95 5.03 5.56
N ILE A 8 -2.72 4.20 6.25
CA ILE A 8 -4.18 4.20 6.11
C ILE A 8 -4.78 5.29 7.01
N ALA A 9 -4.20 5.58 8.17
CA ALA A 9 -4.62 6.69 9.04
C ALA A 9 -4.45 8.05 8.35
N ALA A 10 -3.42 8.27 7.54
CA ALA A 10 -3.27 9.52 6.78
C ALA A 10 -4.38 9.73 5.73
N VAL A 11 -5.01 8.67 5.24
CA VAL A 11 -6.16 8.75 4.32
C VAL A 11 -7.51 8.74 5.08
N LEU A 12 -7.53 8.37 6.38
CA LEU A 12 -8.77 8.08 7.11
C LEU A 12 -8.88 8.47 8.60
N LEU A 13 -8.02 9.32 9.21
CA LEU A 13 -8.42 10.34 10.21
C LEU A 13 -7.26 11.13 10.87
N PHE A 14 -7.60 12.36 11.26
CA PHE A 14 -6.99 13.16 12.33
C PHE A 14 -7.09 12.47 13.70
N ALA A 15 -5.98 12.55 14.45
CA ALA A 15 -5.80 12.57 15.92
C ALA A 15 -6.41 11.48 16.83
N ALA A 16 -5.54 10.78 17.59
CA ALA A 16 -5.60 10.67 19.06
C ALA A 16 -4.38 9.88 19.60
N GLY A 17 -3.72 10.42 20.63
CA GLY A 17 -2.56 9.82 21.29
C GLY A 17 -2.95 8.69 22.25
N LEU A 18 -2.06 7.70 22.39
CA LEU A 18 -2.15 6.61 23.36
C LEU A 18 -0.85 6.52 24.17
N PRO A 19 -0.91 6.16 25.47
CA PRO A 19 0.25 6.08 26.35
C PRO A 19 1.01 4.75 26.20
N ALA A 20 2.32 4.80 26.48
CA ALA A 20 3.27 3.69 26.34
C ALA A 20 3.31 2.76 27.57
N VAL A 21 3.58 1.47 27.33
CA VAL A 21 3.85 0.44 28.34
C VAL A 21 5.33 0.00 28.22
N PRO A 22 6.16 0.01 29.29
CA PRO A 22 7.47 -0.64 29.34
C PRO A 22 7.35 -2.01 30.06
N ALA A 23 8.23 -3.00 30.00
CA ALA A 23 9.55 -3.17 29.42
C ALA A 23 9.77 -4.68 29.13
N LEU A 24 10.03 -4.97 27.86
CA LEU A 24 10.91 -6.04 27.32
C LEU A 24 11.55 -5.49 26.03
N ALA A 25 11.72 -4.16 25.98
CA ALA A 25 11.71 -3.35 24.76
C ALA A 25 13.10 -2.84 24.34
N ALA A 26 14.14 -3.02 25.16
CA ALA A 26 15.44 -2.35 24.98
C ALA A 26 16.15 -2.76 23.67
N ASP A 27 16.34 -4.06 23.41
CA ASP A 27 17.03 -4.54 22.19
C ASP A 27 16.25 -4.22 20.90
N SER A 28 14.92 -4.38 20.94
CA SER A 28 14.06 -3.98 19.82
C SER A 28 14.07 -2.47 19.56
N SER A 29 14.36 -1.65 20.59
CA SER A 29 14.37 -0.19 20.46
C SER A 29 15.67 0.31 19.83
N ALA A 30 16.81 -0.26 20.22
CA ALA A 30 18.12 0.07 19.67
C ALA A 30 18.20 -0.32 18.18
N LEU A 31 17.76 -1.54 17.83
CA LEU A 31 17.70 -2.00 16.44
C LEU A 31 16.80 -1.09 15.58
N ARG A 32 15.60 -0.75 16.06
CA ARG A 32 14.67 0.12 15.32
C ARG A 32 15.21 1.54 15.16
N GLN A 33 15.85 2.10 16.18
CA GLN A 33 16.47 3.41 16.10
C GLN A 33 17.66 3.42 15.12
N ALA A 34 18.48 2.37 15.14
CA ALA A 34 19.57 2.19 14.18
C ALA A 34 19.03 2.08 12.75
N ALA A 35 17.99 1.28 12.53
CA ALA A 35 17.33 1.15 11.23
C ALA A 35 16.76 2.48 10.73
N GLN A 36 16.05 3.23 11.58
CA GLN A 36 15.51 4.55 11.24
C GLN A 36 16.60 5.54 10.83
N THR A 37 17.73 5.54 11.55
CA THR A 37 18.87 6.43 11.25
C THR A 37 19.56 6.02 9.95
N ALA A 38 19.71 4.71 9.71
CA ALA A 38 20.38 4.16 8.53
C ALA A 38 19.52 4.13 7.26
N ALA A 39 18.20 4.23 7.37
CA ALA A 39 17.25 3.93 6.30
C ALA A 39 17.51 4.71 5.00
N SER A 40 17.73 6.03 5.08
CA SER A 40 17.94 6.86 3.90
C SER A 40 19.23 6.48 3.14
N GLY A 41 20.35 6.39 3.88
CA GLY A 41 21.65 6.00 3.30
C GLY A 41 21.64 4.58 2.74
N TYR A 42 20.98 3.65 3.44
CA TYR A 42 20.78 2.28 2.95
C TYR A 42 20.02 2.26 1.63
N ARG A 43 18.84 2.92 1.54
CA ARG A 43 18.05 2.96 0.30
C ARG A 43 18.84 3.56 -0.86
N GLN A 44 19.59 4.63 -0.61
CA GLN A 44 20.43 5.25 -1.63
C GLN A 44 21.53 4.29 -2.13
N ALA A 45 22.29 3.68 -1.23
CA ALA A 45 23.37 2.74 -1.59
C ALA A 45 22.82 1.53 -2.35
N GLN A 46 21.68 0.97 -1.93
CA GLN A 46 21.05 -0.15 -2.63
C GLN A 46 20.54 0.25 -4.01
N ARG A 47 19.97 1.45 -4.17
CA ARG A 47 19.57 1.96 -5.49
C ARG A 47 20.76 2.05 -6.44
N GLU A 48 21.87 2.63 -6.01
CA GLU A 48 23.08 2.77 -6.83
C GLU A 48 23.65 1.41 -7.25
N ARG A 49 23.72 0.46 -6.30
CA ARG A 49 24.11 -0.93 -6.57
C ARG A 49 23.20 -1.58 -7.61
N LEU A 50 21.88 -1.45 -7.46
CA LEU A 50 20.90 -2.08 -8.35
C LEU A 50 20.92 -1.48 -9.76
N ILE A 51 21.13 -0.16 -9.88
CA ILE A 51 21.34 0.48 -11.18
C ILE A 51 22.59 -0.07 -11.86
N ALA A 52 23.71 -0.18 -11.13
CA ALA A 52 24.96 -0.70 -11.66
C ALA A 52 24.87 -2.18 -12.07
N ALA A 53 24.13 -3.00 -11.31
CA ALA A 53 23.90 -4.40 -11.63
C ALA A 53 23.07 -4.58 -12.91
N GLY A 54 22.23 -3.61 -13.26
CA GLY A 54 21.36 -3.67 -14.43
C GLY A 54 20.30 -4.78 -14.35
N GLY A 55 19.54 -4.94 -15.43
CA GLY A 55 18.44 -5.92 -15.52
C GLY A 55 17.10 -5.37 -15.02
N ARG A 56 16.02 -5.94 -15.55
CA ARG A 56 14.64 -5.50 -15.35
C ARG A 56 14.27 -5.35 -13.87
N ASP A 57 14.39 -6.43 -13.09
CA ASP A 57 13.95 -6.45 -11.69
C ASP A 57 14.76 -5.47 -10.83
N ASN A 58 16.08 -5.35 -11.08
CA ASN A 58 16.93 -4.41 -10.37
C ASN A 58 16.58 -2.95 -10.69
N ARG A 59 16.22 -2.64 -11.95
CA ARG A 59 15.74 -1.31 -12.34
C ARG A 59 14.39 -0.98 -11.70
N ILE A 60 13.46 -1.93 -11.65
CA ILE A 60 12.18 -1.77 -10.95
C ILE A 60 12.42 -1.53 -9.45
N ALA A 61 13.25 -2.35 -8.80
CA ALA A 61 13.61 -2.19 -7.40
C ALA A 61 14.29 -0.84 -7.11
N ALA A 62 15.23 -0.42 -7.96
CA ALA A 62 15.89 0.88 -7.85
C ALA A 62 14.89 2.03 -7.95
N ALA A 63 13.92 1.97 -8.88
CA ALA A 63 12.86 2.96 -9.00
C ALA A 63 11.97 3.00 -7.74
N LEU A 64 11.57 1.84 -7.20
CA LEU A 64 10.81 1.78 -5.94
C LEU A 64 11.58 2.39 -4.75
N LEU A 65 12.90 2.18 -4.68
CA LEU A 65 13.75 2.73 -3.62
C LEU A 65 13.90 4.26 -3.69
N THR A 66 13.68 4.88 -4.85
CA THR A 66 13.64 6.36 -4.98
C THR A 66 12.39 6.99 -4.41
N LEU A 67 11.28 6.24 -4.34
CA LEU A 67 10.04 6.74 -3.76
C LEU A 67 10.21 6.86 -2.24
N PRO A 68 9.61 7.87 -1.60
CA PRO A 68 9.78 8.08 -0.17
C PRO A 68 9.16 6.93 0.63
N ALA A 69 9.77 6.58 1.76
CA ALA A 69 9.24 5.55 2.66
C ALA A 69 7.98 6.00 3.42
N ASP A 70 7.85 7.31 3.64
CA ASP A 70 6.65 7.95 4.15
C ASP A 70 5.79 8.43 2.97
N ALA A 71 4.54 7.97 2.93
CA ALA A 71 3.58 8.32 1.88
C ALA A 71 3.24 9.83 1.82
N ASN A 72 3.50 10.55 2.92
CA ASN A 72 3.29 11.99 3.03
C ASN A 72 4.56 12.80 2.78
N ALA A 73 5.73 12.17 2.70
CA ALA A 73 6.96 12.89 2.43
C ALA A 73 6.99 13.39 0.98
N PRO A 74 7.66 14.53 0.72
CA PRO A 74 7.89 15.01 -0.63
C PRO A 74 8.59 13.94 -1.47
N ILE A 75 8.17 13.81 -2.72
CA ILE A 75 8.78 12.86 -3.65
C ILE A 75 9.99 13.54 -4.28
N PRO A 76 11.19 12.93 -4.20
CA PRO A 76 12.39 13.55 -4.75
C PRO A 76 12.32 13.57 -6.29
N ALA A 77 12.89 14.60 -6.91
CA ALA A 77 12.99 14.71 -8.36
C ALA A 77 13.66 13.47 -9.02
N ALA A 78 14.58 12.84 -8.30
CA ALA A 78 15.23 11.59 -8.70
C ALA A 78 14.25 10.44 -8.98
N ALA A 79 13.03 10.46 -8.41
CA ALA A 79 11.99 9.48 -8.72
C ALA A 79 11.46 9.62 -10.15
N GLY A 80 11.39 10.85 -10.69
CA GLY A 80 11.08 11.11 -12.09
C GLY A 80 12.19 10.63 -13.03
N ASP A 81 13.46 10.84 -12.66
CA ASP A 81 14.61 10.34 -13.42
C ASP A 81 14.65 8.80 -13.46
N ALA A 82 14.40 8.15 -12.34
CA ALA A 82 14.34 6.69 -12.26
C ALA A 82 13.18 6.12 -13.08
N ALA A 83 12.00 6.75 -13.03
CA ALA A 83 10.88 6.36 -13.88
C ALA A 83 11.20 6.50 -15.38
N ARG A 84 11.82 7.61 -15.80
CA ARG A 84 12.26 7.78 -17.19
C ARG A 84 13.31 6.76 -17.61
N ALA A 85 14.28 6.44 -16.74
CA ALA A 85 15.28 5.42 -17.02
C ALA A 85 14.64 4.04 -17.18
N LEU A 86 13.71 3.69 -16.29
CA LEU A 86 12.94 2.45 -16.35
C LEU A 86 12.17 2.33 -17.68
N LEU A 87 11.54 3.41 -18.15
CA LEU A 87 10.81 3.43 -19.42
C LEU A 87 11.69 3.39 -20.67
N ARG A 88 12.97 3.77 -20.60
CA ARG A 88 13.90 3.63 -21.72
C ARG A 88 14.30 2.17 -21.93
N GLU A 89 14.58 1.46 -20.84
CA GLU A 89 15.12 0.10 -20.88
C GLU A 89 14.03 -0.97 -20.94
N ASP A 90 12.91 -0.78 -20.22
CA ASP A 90 11.85 -1.79 -20.06
C ASP A 90 10.50 -1.24 -20.54
N ALA A 91 10.53 -0.52 -21.67
CA ALA A 91 9.46 0.33 -22.16
C ALA A 91 8.08 -0.37 -22.29
N ASN A 92 8.06 -1.66 -22.58
CA ASN A 92 6.83 -2.45 -22.80
C ASN A 92 6.53 -3.43 -21.66
N ASP A 93 7.32 -3.41 -20.59
CA ASP A 93 7.06 -4.27 -19.45
C ASP A 93 5.92 -3.70 -18.58
N GLU A 94 4.94 -4.54 -18.24
CA GLU A 94 3.75 -4.08 -17.51
C GLU A 94 4.09 -3.55 -16.11
N LEU A 95 4.97 -4.23 -15.37
CA LEU A 95 5.33 -3.83 -14.02
C LEU A 95 6.19 -2.56 -14.03
N ALA A 96 7.08 -2.43 -15.02
CA ALA A 96 7.86 -1.22 -15.26
C ALA A 96 6.97 -0.02 -15.58
N LEU A 97 6.00 -0.20 -16.48
CA LEU A 97 4.98 0.80 -16.83
C LEU A 97 4.14 1.19 -15.61
N TYR A 98 3.72 0.21 -14.80
CA TYR A 98 2.99 0.44 -13.55
C TYR A 98 3.80 1.29 -12.57
N VAL A 99 5.07 0.94 -12.30
CA VAL A 99 5.92 1.71 -11.38
C VAL A 99 6.17 3.13 -11.87
N ALA A 100 6.39 3.32 -13.18
CA ALA A 100 6.54 4.64 -13.76
C ALA A 100 5.25 5.48 -13.66
N ALA A 101 4.09 4.90 -13.98
CA ALA A 101 2.79 5.54 -13.86
C ALA A 101 2.46 5.89 -12.39
N LEU A 102 2.74 4.97 -11.46
CA LEU A 102 2.58 5.20 -10.02
C LEU A 102 3.50 6.33 -9.52
N SER A 103 4.76 6.37 -9.97
CA SER A 103 5.69 7.46 -9.62
C SER A 103 5.14 8.83 -10.03
N CYS A 104 4.65 8.96 -11.27
CA CYS A 104 4.03 10.20 -11.74
C CYS A 104 2.71 10.52 -11.01
N HIS A 105 1.90 9.51 -10.73
CA HIS A 105 0.65 9.66 -9.98
C HIS A 105 0.86 10.24 -8.57
N LEU A 106 1.96 9.88 -7.92
CA LEU A 106 2.23 10.35 -6.56
C LEU A 106 2.83 11.77 -6.55
N GLN A 107 3.47 12.21 -7.64
CA GLN A 107 4.14 13.51 -7.78
C GLN A 107 3.16 14.61 -8.21
N PRO A 108 2.83 15.60 -7.34
CA PRO A 108 1.83 16.63 -7.64
C PRO A 108 2.07 17.39 -8.96
N ASP A 109 3.33 17.68 -9.28
CA ASP A 109 3.71 18.45 -10.47
C ASP A 109 3.91 17.60 -11.73
N CYS A 110 3.74 16.28 -11.64
CA CYS A 110 3.92 15.40 -12.80
C CYS A 110 2.69 15.45 -13.71
N ASN A 111 2.94 15.71 -15.00
CA ASN A 111 1.92 15.78 -16.05
C ASN A 111 2.14 14.74 -17.17
N ASP A 112 3.14 13.86 -17.03
CA ASP A 112 3.48 12.86 -18.05
C ASP A 112 2.47 11.71 -18.05
N ARG A 113 1.76 11.56 -19.17
CA ARG A 113 0.78 10.49 -19.39
C ARG A 113 1.35 9.26 -20.09
N GLY A 114 2.57 9.32 -20.61
CA GLY A 114 3.12 8.29 -21.50
C GLY A 114 3.13 6.90 -20.88
N ALA A 115 3.46 6.80 -19.58
CA ALA A 115 3.45 5.51 -18.87
C ALA A 115 2.02 4.95 -18.70
N VAL A 116 1.06 5.76 -18.25
CA VAL A 116 -0.33 5.29 -18.04
C VAL A 116 -1.02 4.95 -19.35
N ASP A 117 -0.82 5.74 -20.40
CA ASP A 117 -1.45 5.49 -21.71
C ASP A 117 -0.93 4.17 -22.30
N ARG A 118 0.37 3.89 -22.18
CA ARG A 118 0.96 2.59 -22.60
C ARG A 118 0.52 1.43 -21.71
N LEU A 119 0.46 1.63 -20.41
CA LEU A 119 0.00 0.63 -19.45
C LEU A 119 -1.44 0.20 -19.72
N THR A 120 -2.34 1.16 -19.91
CA THR A 120 -3.76 0.90 -20.17
C THR A 120 -4.01 0.33 -21.57
N ALA A 121 -3.20 0.70 -22.57
CA ALA A 121 -3.25 0.06 -23.89
C ALA A 121 -2.82 -1.41 -23.84
N ARG A 122 -1.78 -1.74 -23.05
CA ARG A 122 -1.25 -3.10 -22.93
C ARG A 122 -2.06 -3.99 -21.99
N ALA A 123 -2.44 -3.44 -20.84
CA ALA A 123 -3.00 -4.15 -19.70
C ALA A 123 -4.24 -3.44 -19.15
N GLY A 124 -5.12 -2.97 -20.05
CA GLY A 124 -6.36 -2.26 -19.68
C GLY A 124 -7.41 -3.11 -18.95
N GLY A 125 -7.15 -4.39 -18.70
CA GLY A 125 -8.01 -5.28 -17.94
C GLY A 125 -8.00 -5.05 -16.43
N ASN A 126 -7.13 -4.18 -15.91
CA ASN A 126 -7.00 -3.87 -14.49
C ASN A 126 -7.52 -2.46 -14.19
N ALA A 127 -8.46 -2.34 -13.27
CA ALA A 127 -9.12 -1.11 -12.87
C ALA A 127 -8.13 -0.05 -12.37
N LEU A 128 -7.13 -0.47 -11.60
CA LEU A 128 -6.18 0.46 -10.99
C LEU A 128 -5.32 1.17 -12.05
N HIS A 129 -5.04 0.52 -13.18
CA HIS A 129 -4.27 1.14 -14.26
C HIS A 129 -4.97 2.39 -14.80
N TRP A 130 -6.31 2.38 -14.87
CA TRP A 130 -7.11 3.52 -15.31
C TRP A 130 -7.24 4.62 -14.26
N LEU A 131 -6.97 4.31 -12.98
CA LEU A 131 -7.01 5.26 -11.88
C LEU A 131 -5.67 5.93 -11.60
N LEU A 132 -4.58 5.48 -12.23
CA LEU A 132 -3.25 6.10 -12.15
C LEU A 132 -3.18 7.36 -13.02
N THR A 133 -3.72 8.46 -12.52
CA THR A 133 -3.65 9.77 -13.17
C THR A 133 -2.39 10.53 -12.76
N PRO A 134 -1.73 11.28 -13.66
CA PRO A 134 -0.61 12.16 -13.29
C PRO A 134 -1.00 13.13 -12.17
N GLY A 135 -0.12 13.33 -11.19
CA GLY A 135 -0.35 14.22 -10.05
C GLY A 135 -1.54 13.85 -9.17
N ALA A 136 -2.06 12.63 -9.29
CA ALA A 136 -3.31 12.20 -8.69
C ALA A 136 -4.46 13.17 -9.04
N ALA A 137 -4.55 13.56 -10.32
CA ALA A 137 -5.72 14.28 -10.82
C ALA A 137 -6.99 13.41 -10.74
N ALA A 138 -8.16 14.04 -10.77
CA ALA A 138 -9.42 13.30 -10.90
C ALA A 138 -9.45 12.50 -12.22
N PRO A 139 -9.83 11.21 -12.21
CA PRO A 139 -9.98 10.45 -13.45
C PRO A 139 -11.09 11.03 -14.31
N ALA A 140 -10.87 11.13 -15.62
CA ALA A 140 -11.91 11.49 -16.57
C ALA A 140 -12.99 10.40 -16.64
N ASP A 141 -14.21 10.77 -17.03
CA ASP A 141 -15.37 9.86 -17.07
C ASP A 141 -15.10 8.59 -17.89
N ALA A 142 -14.45 8.72 -19.04
CA ALA A 142 -14.09 7.58 -19.87
C ALA A 142 -13.12 6.62 -19.14
N ALA A 143 -12.13 7.13 -18.41
CA ALA A 143 -11.20 6.31 -17.63
C ALA A 143 -11.92 5.63 -16.46
N LEU A 144 -12.84 6.34 -15.79
CA LEU A 144 -13.65 5.78 -14.71
C LEU A 144 -14.56 4.64 -15.20
N GLN A 145 -15.19 4.81 -16.36
CA GLN A 145 -16.00 3.75 -17.00
C GLN A 145 -15.14 2.53 -17.34
N LYS A 146 -13.94 2.73 -17.89
CA LYS A 146 -12.99 1.64 -18.15
C LYS A 146 -12.54 0.94 -16.87
N ALA A 147 -12.30 1.69 -15.80
CA ALA A 147 -11.94 1.14 -14.50
C ALA A 147 -13.07 0.27 -13.92
N ALA A 148 -14.32 0.74 -13.99
CA ALA A 148 -15.50 0.01 -13.53
C ALA A 148 -15.72 -1.29 -14.34
N ALA A 149 -15.50 -1.25 -15.65
CA ALA A 149 -15.65 -2.39 -16.56
C ALA A 149 -14.45 -3.35 -16.58
N ALA A 150 -13.36 -3.03 -15.89
CA ALA A 150 -12.16 -3.87 -15.85
C ALA A 150 -12.45 -5.24 -15.21
N LYS A 151 -11.55 -6.21 -15.41
CA LYS A 151 -11.67 -7.58 -14.89
C LYS A 151 -11.02 -7.76 -13.52
N THR A 152 -9.98 -6.98 -13.22
CA THR A 152 -9.22 -7.05 -11.96
C THR A 152 -8.99 -5.65 -11.39
N ALA A 153 -8.47 -5.57 -10.18
CA ALA A 153 -8.05 -4.35 -9.47
C ALA A 153 -6.76 -4.60 -8.67
N GLU A 154 -5.82 -5.33 -9.27
CA GLU A 154 -4.57 -5.72 -8.62
C GLU A 154 -3.55 -4.54 -8.59
N PRO A 155 -3.00 -4.15 -7.43
CA PRO A 155 -2.01 -3.07 -7.33
C PRO A 155 -0.58 -3.54 -7.59
N HIS A 156 -0.41 -4.75 -8.15
CA HIS A 156 0.86 -5.46 -8.31
C HIS A 156 1.67 -5.62 -7.02
N LEU A 157 1.04 -5.51 -5.84
CA LEU A 157 1.77 -5.45 -4.57
C LEU A 157 2.61 -6.72 -4.33
N GLY A 158 2.06 -7.91 -4.61
CA GLY A 158 2.81 -9.17 -4.54
C GLY A 158 4.03 -9.19 -5.47
N ALA A 159 3.85 -8.78 -6.72
CA ALA A 159 4.96 -8.72 -7.68
C ALA A 159 6.05 -7.72 -7.24
N LEU A 160 5.66 -6.52 -6.76
CA LEU A 160 6.60 -5.51 -6.29
C LEU A 160 7.34 -5.96 -5.03
N VAL A 161 6.66 -6.60 -4.08
CA VAL A 161 7.28 -7.22 -2.90
C VAL A 161 8.29 -8.27 -3.34
N GLY A 162 7.91 -9.18 -4.23
CA GLY A 162 8.81 -10.24 -4.73
C GLY A 162 10.06 -9.67 -5.42
N VAL A 163 9.91 -8.64 -6.26
CA VAL A 163 11.04 -7.96 -6.92
C VAL A 163 11.98 -7.35 -5.89
N LEU A 164 11.47 -6.57 -4.94
CA LEU A 164 12.30 -5.87 -3.97
C LEU A 164 12.93 -6.83 -2.95
N ASP A 165 12.20 -7.86 -2.53
CA ASP A 165 12.67 -8.90 -1.62
C ASP A 165 13.85 -9.67 -2.21
N LYS A 166 13.75 -10.07 -3.49
CA LYS A 166 14.85 -10.71 -4.23
C LYS A 166 16.04 -9.77 -4.44
N ALA A 167 15.77 -8.52 -4.86
CA ALA A 167 16.81 -7.53 -5.14
C ALA A 167 17.65 -7.16 -3.89
N LEU A 168 17.05 -7.25 -2.70
CA LEU A 168 17.67 -6.94 -1.41
C LEU A 168 18.11 -8.18 -0.62
N ALA A 169 18.10 -9.37 -1.21
CA ALA A 169 18.39 -10.62 -0.50
C ALA A 169 19.76 -10.61 0.19
N ASP A 170 20.79 -10.18 -0.54
CA ASP A 170 22.19 -10.15 -0.09
C ASP A 170 22.67 -8.74 0.27
N ALA A 171 21.73 -7.81 0.50
CA ALA A 171 22.06 -6.42 0.78
C ALA A 171 22.63 -6.26 2.19
N ALA A 172 23.92 -5.93 2.29
CA ALA A 172 24.56 -5.62 3.56
C ALA A 172 24.00 -4.33 4.18
N ALA A 173 23.87 -4.34 5.52
CA ALA A 173 23.60 -3.15 6.31
C ALA A 173 24.89 -2.36 6.61
N PRO A 174 24.79 -1.04 6.86
CA PRO A 174 25.91 -0.29 7.43
C PRO A 174 26.29 -0.84 8.82
N ALA A 175 27.58 -0.79 9.16
CA ALA A 175 28.04 -1.18 10.48
C ALA A 175 27.58 -0.16 11.53
N VAL A 176 26.92 -0.64 12.58
CA VAL A 176 26.47 0.16 13.73
C VAL A 176 26.93 -0.52 15.00
N THR A 177 27.71 0.20 15.82
CA THR A 177 28.26 -0.34 17.07
C THR A 177 27.15 -0.84 18.00
N GLY A 178 27.28 -2.08 18.48
CA GLY A 178 26.33 -2.68 19.40
C GLY A 178 25.03 -3.20 18.76
N VAL A 179 24.95 -3.22 17.42
CA VAL A 179 23.80 -3.79 16.69
C VAL A 179 24.29 -4.92 15.78
N ASP A 180 23.61 -6.07 15.82
CA ASP A 180 23.89 -7.17 14.90
C ASP A 180 23.64 -6.74 13.44
N PRO A 181 24.66 -6.80 12.55
CA PRO A 181 24.51 -6.42 11.16
C PRO A 181 23.44 -7.22 10.41
N ALA A 182 23.26 -8.50 10.73
CA ALA A 182 22.27 -9.35 10.07
C ALA A 182 20.84 -8.94 10.44
N ALA A 183 20.57 -8.72 11.73
CA ALA A 183 19.30 -8.18 12.21
C ALA A 183 19.01 -6.78 11.61
N LEU A 184 20.02 -5.90 11.53
CA LEU A 184 19.86 -4.58 10.93
C LEU A 184 19.55 -4.66 9.42
N ALA A 185 20.22 -5.53 8.67
CA ALA A 185 19.95 -5.75 7.25
C ALA A 185 18.52 -6.28 7.03
N ALA A 186 18.09 -7.24 7.84
CA ALA A 186 16.74 -7.77 7.80
C ALA A 186 15.68 -6.69 8.08
N GLN A 187 15.89 -5.85 9.10
CA GLN A 187 14.98 -4.74 9.43
C GLN A 187 14.94 -3.70 8.31
N LEU A 188 16.09 -3.28 7.77
CA LEU A 188 16.17 -2.30 6.68
C LEU A 188 15.49 -2.80 5.40
N ARG A 189 15.64 -4.09 5.06
CA ARG A 189 14.91 -4.73 3.96
C ARG A 189 13.40 -4.74 4.23
N ALA A 190 12.98 -5.13 5.43
CA ALA A 190 11.56 -5.14 5.81
C ALA A 190 10.96 -3.72 5.72
N ASP A 191 11.69 -2.70 6.17
CA ASP A 191 11.26 -1.30 6.08
C ASP A 191 11.20 -0.81 4.62
N ALA A 192 12.15 -1.22 3.78
CA ALA A 192 12.15 -0.90 2.35
C ALA A 192 10.96 -1.54 1.60
N ILE A 193 10.61 -2.77 1.94
CA ILE A 193 9.45 -3.49 1.39
C ILE A 193 8.16 -2.90 1.92
N ALA A 194 8.10 -2.60 3.22
CA ALA A 194 6.99 -1.87 3.79
C ALA A 194 6.81 -0.58 3.00
N ALA A 195 7.86 0.18 2.68
CA ALA A 195 7.90 1.42 1.88
C ALA A 195 7.39 1.38 0.43
N ILE A 196 6.92 0.24 -0.11
CA ILE A 196 6.28 0.22 -1.43
C ILE A 196 5.01 1.10 -1.39
N PRO A 197 4.90 2.11 -2.27
CA PRO A 197 3.74 3.00 -2.26
C PRO A 197 2.53 2.37 -2.95
N LEU A 198 1.35 2.89 -2.62
CA LEU A 198 0.07 2.50 -3.21
C LEU A 198 -0.57 3.70 -3.91
N PRO A 199 -1.47 3.49 -4.88
CA PRO A 199 -2.22 4.57 -5.52
C PRO A 199 -3.00 5.44 -4.52
N ARG A 200 -3.11 6.74 -4.82
CA ARG A 200 -3.98 7.68 -4.10
C ARG A 200 -5.39 7.61 -4.67
N PHE A 201 -6.33 7.18 -3.84
CA PHE A 201 -7.73 7.03 -4.24
C PHE A 201 -8.61 8.26 -3.96
N ALA A 202 -8.11 9.26 -3.23
CA ALA A 202 -8.89 10.44 -2.88
C ALA A 202 -9.53 11.17 -4.09
N PRO A 203 -8.84 11.35 -5.23
CA PRO A 203 -9.44 11.98 -6.42
C PRO A 203 -10.57 11.14 -7.02
N ALA A 204 -10.39 9.82 -7.14
CA ALA A 204 -11.44 8.91 -7.63
C ALA A 204 -12.65 8.89 -6.68
N LEU A 205 -12.41 8.89 -5.37
CA LEU A 205 -13.47 9.00 -4.37
C LEU A 205 -14.23 10.32 -4.46
N ALA A 206 -13.54 11.43 -4.75
CA ALA A 206 -14.18 12.74 -4.90
C ALA A 206 -15.16 12.74 -6.08
N VAL A 207 -14.75 12.21 -7.23
CA VAL A 207 -15.60 12.05 -8.42
C VAL A 207 -16.83 11.17 -8.12
N CYS A 208 -16.66 10.14 -7.29
CA CYS A 208 -17.72 9.21 -6.93
C CYS A 208 -18.69 9.70 -5.83
N LYS A 209 -18.58 10.96 -5.38
CA LYS A 209 -19.61 11.58 -4.54
C LYS A 209 -20.81 12.09 -5.33
N GLU A 210 -20.65 12.30 -6.63
CA GLU A 210 -21.68 12.89 -7.48
C GLU A 210 -22.72 11.85 -7.91
N ALA A 211 -24.01 12.19 -7.75
CA ALA A 211 -25.12 11.28 -8.07
C ALA A 211 -25.14 10.87 -9.56
N ALA A 212 -24.68 11.73 -10.47
CA ALA A 212 -24.65 11.47 -11.90
C ALA A 212 -23.77 10.27 -12.30
N ARG A 213 -22.79 9.88 -11.46
CA ARG A 213 -21.85 8.78 -11.72
C ARG A 213 -22.12 7.54 -10.85
N ARG A 214 -23.28 7.50 -10.19
CA ARG A 214 -23.60 6.50 -9.16
C ARG A 214 -23.31 5.07 -9.61
N ASP A 215 -23.81 4.66 -10.77
CA ASP A 215 -23.74 3.26 -11.20
C ASP A 215 -22.31 2.85 -11.59
N VAL A 216 -21.59 3.72 -12.32
CA VAL A 216 -20.17 3.50 -12.65
C VAL A 216 -19.33 3.39 -11.38
N CYS A 217 -19.58 4.25 -10.39
CA CYS A 217 -18.87 4.24 -9.11
C CYS A 217 -19.24 3.04 -8.23
N LEU A 218 -20.48 2.55 -8.33
CA LEU A 218 -20.90 1.33 -7.66
C LEU A 218 -20.18 0.11 -8.25
N ASP A 219 -20.09 0.02 -9.57
CA ASP A 219 -19.36 -1.06 -10.26
C ASP A 219 -17.86 -1.00 -9.98
N LEU A 220 -17.27 0.19 -9.96
CA LEU A 220 -15.90 0.36 -9.47
C LEU A 220 -15.75 -0.12 -8.02
N GLY A 221 -16.70 0.23 -7.14
CA GLY A 221 -16.72 -0.20 -5.75
C GLY A 221 -16.71 -1.73 -5.60
N ARG A 222 -17.55 -2.42 -6.38
CA ARG A 222 -17.58 -3.89 -6.46
C ARG A 222 -16.25 -4.45 -6.92
N ARG A 223 -15.68 -3.88 -7.99
CA ARG A 223 -14.41 -4.32 -8.55
C ARG A 223 -13.26 -4.22 -7.54
N LEU A 224 -13.14 -3.07 -6.88
CA LEU A 224 -12.12 -2.83 -5.85
C LEU A 224 -12.33 -3.72 -4.61
N PHE A 225 -13.58 -4.02 -4.23
CA PHE A 225 -13.90 -4.77 -3.02
C PHE A 225 -13.71 -6.28 -3.14
N THR A 226 -13.92 -6.84 -4.33
CA THR A 226 -13.99 -8.30 -4.55
C THR A 226 -12.74 -8.90 -5.16
N ASP A 227 -11.78 -8.08 -5.62
CA ASP A 227 -10.55 -8.58 -6.19
C ASP A 227 -9.69 -9.31 -5.14
N ALA A 228 -9.41 -10.59 -5.38
CA ALA A 228 -8.68 -11.45 -4.45
C ALA A 228 -7.20 -11.08 -4.32
N GLN A 229 -6.61 -10.44 -5.33
CA GLN A 229 -5.24 -9.92 -5.31
C GLN A 229 -5.19 -8.41 -5.01
N GLY A 230 -6.35 -7.78 -4.77
CA GLY A 230 -6.45 -6.41 -4.33
C GLY A 230 -5.74 -6.17 -3.01
N SER A 231 -5.11 -5.00 -2.86
CA SER A 231 -4.61 -4.58 -1.54
C SER A 231 -5.77 -4.33 -0.57
N ILE A 232 -5.47 -4.42 0.72
CA ILE A 232 -6.38 -4.02 1.80
C ILE A 232 -6.88 -2.59 1.55
N LEU A 233 -6.00 -1.68 1.11
CA LEU A 233 -6.40 -0.31 0.77
C LEU A 233 -7.44 -0.29 -0.35
N SER A 234 -7.20 -0.99 -1.47
CA SER A 234 -8.15 -1.03 -2.60
C SER A 234 -9.50 -1.58 -2.14
N ARG A 235 -9.49 -2.66 -1.36
CA ARG A 235 -10.69 -3.25 -0.78
C ARG A 235 -11.41 -2.32 0.19
N MET A 236 -10.68 -1.59 1.03
CA MET A 236 -11.26 -0.56 1.90
C MET A 236 -11.94 0.55 1.10
N ILE A 237 -11.32 1.03 0.01
CA ILE A 237 -11.90 2.05 -0.87
C ILE A 237 -13.15 1.51 -1.56
N GLY A 238 -13.13 0.27 -2.06
CA GLY A 238 -14.31 -0.42 -2.57
C GLY A 238 -15.43 -0.49 -1.53
N GLY A 239 -15.11 -0.89 -0.30
CA GLY A 239 -16.05 -0.92 0.81
C GLY A 239 -16.65 0.46 1.15
N VAL A 240 -15.87 1.54 1.08
CA VAL A 240 -16.39 2.92 1.24
C VAL A 240 -17.42 3.24 0.16
N LEU A 241 -17.14 2.90 -1.10
CA LEU A 241 -18.08 3.12 -2.21
C LEU A 241 -19.36 2.30 -2.02
N LEU A 242 -19.24 1.01 -1.69
CA LEU A 242 -20.39 0.14 -1.44
C LEU A 242 -21.26 0.65 -0.28
N ARG A 243 -20.65 1.06 0.83
CA ARG A 243 -21.40 1.61 1.98
C ARG A 243 -22.13 2.92 1.66
N ARG A 244 -21.55 3.76 0.80
CA ARG A 244 -22.18 5.02 0.39
C ARG A 244 -23.30 4.81 -0.63
N LEU A 245 -23.09 3.93 -1.60
CA LEU A 245 -23.92 3.82 -2.80
C LEU A 245 -24.93 2.67 -2.72
N ALA A 246 -24.63 1.57 -2.03
CA ALA A 246 -25.46 0.36 -1.95
C ALA A 246 -26.13 0.19 -0.58
N LYS A 247 -26.65 1.28 -0.01
CA LYS A 247 -27.28 1.29 1.32
C LYS A 247 -28.44 0.30 1.42
N GLY A 248 -28.53 -0.41 2.55
CA GLY A 248 -29.56 -1.40 2.85
C GLY A 248 -29.43 -2.70 2.05
N THR A 249 -28.28 -2.97 1.44
CA THR A 249 -28.04 -4.18 0.65
C THR A 249 -27.00 -5.10 1.29
N ALA A 250 -26.95 -6.36 0.85
CA ALA A 250 -25.92 -7.30 1.24
C ALA A 250 -24.49 -6.83 0.91
N GLU A 251 -24.31 -5.95 -0.09
CA GLU A 251 -23.01 -5.38 -0.45
C GLU A 251 -22.51 -4.39 0.62
N GLU A 252 -23.40 -3.58 1.20
CA GLU A 252 -23.08 -2.73 2.34
C GLU A 252 -22.71 -3.57 3.57
N ASP A 253 -23.48 -4.62 3.86
CA ASP A 253 -23.23 -5.50 5.01
C ASP A 253 -21.90 -6.24 4.89
N ALA A 254 -21.56 -6.73 3.69
CA ALA A 254 -20.26 -7.33 3.41
C ALA A 254 -19.11 -6.32 3.63
N ALA A 255 -19.29 -5.06 3.20
CA ALA A 255 -18.30 -4.01 3.41
C ALA A 255 -18.12 -3.66 4.91
N LYS A 256 -19.20 -3.64 5.69
CA LYS A 256 -19.15 -3.47 7.15
C LYS A 256 -18.47 -4.66 7.83
N ALA A 257 -18.76 -5.88 7.42
CA ALA A 257 -18.12 -7.09 7.92
C ALA A 257 -16.60 -7.09 7.64
N PHE A 258 -16.19 -6.77 6.42
CA PHE A 258 -14.77 -6.63 6.10
C PHE A 258 -14.08 -5.57 6.96
N ARG A 259 -14.73 -4.41 7.20
CA ARG A 259 -14.18 -3.38 8.10
C ARG A 259 -14.03 -3.90 9.53
N ARG A 260 -15.00 -4.67 10.01
CA ARG A 260 -14.97 -5.31 11.33
C ARG A 260 -13.78 -6.28 11.44
N ASP A 261 -13.57 -7.13 10.43
CA ASP A 261 -12.43 -8.05 10.37
C ASP A 261 -11.09 -7.30 10.32
N TYR A 262 -11.01 -6.23 9.51
CA TYR A 262 -9.80 -5.42 9.42
C TYR A 262 -9.43 -4.79 10.77
N VAL A 263 -10.41 -4.23 11.49
CA VAL A 263 -10.16 -3.63 12.81
C VAL A 263 -9.76 -4.71 13.82
N TRP A 264 -10.41 -5.88 13.80
CA TRP A 264 -10.03 -7.03 14.63
C TRP A 264 -8.58 -7.43 14.43
N LEU A 265 -8.17 -7.72 13.19
CA LEU A 265 -6.79 -8.08 12.88
C LEU A 265 -5.81 -6.96 13.26
N GLY A 266 -6.24 -5.71 13.08
CA GLY A 266 -5.49 -4.51 13.47
C GLY A 266 -5.46 -4.23 14.97
N GLU A 267 -6.12 -5.00 15.83
CA GLU A 267 -5.93 -4.87 17.28
C GLU A 267 -4.81 -5.77 17.82
N HIS A 268 -4.43 -6.76 17.03
CA HIS A 268 -3.36 -7.68 17.34
C HIS A 268 -2.05 -7.16 16.75
N ASP A 269 -0.97 -7.20 17.54
CA ASP A 269 0.36 -6.83 17.04
C ASP A 269 0.97 -7.99 16.24
N LEU A 270 0.31 -8.33 15.12
CA LEU A 270 0.67 -9.44 14.23
C LEU A 270 2.02 -9.28 13.54
N ASN A 271 2.68 -8.13 13.74
CA ASN A 271 3.87 -7.72 13.03
C ASN A 271 4.80 -6.91 13.94
N ARG A 272 4.89 -7.29 15.23
CA ARG A 272 5.66 -6.59 16.27
C ARG A 272 7.12 -6.33 15.86
N ASP A 273 7.66 -7.22 15.02
CA ASP A 273 9.06 -7.21 14.55
C ASP A 273 9.21 -6.88 13.04
N GLY A 274 8.18 -6.32 12.41
CA GLY A 274 8.18 -6.01 10.97
C GLY A 274 7.72 -7.18 10.08
N LEU A 275 7.55 -6.91 8.79
CA LEU A 275 7.11 -7.90 7.78
C LEU A 275 8.10 -9.07 7.77
N ASP A 276 7.83 -10.16 8.48
CA ASP A 276 8.72 -11.32 8.49
C ASP A 276 8.75 -12.02 7.11
N ALA A 277 9.72 -12.92 6.91
CA ALA A 277 9.87 -13.62 5.64
C ALA A 277 8.64 -14.44 5.24
N THR A 278 7.90 -14.99 6.20
CA THR A 278 6.70 -15.79 5.97
C THR A 278 5.55 -14.91 5.48
N LEU A 279 5.31 -13.77 6.12
CA LEU A 279 4.28 -12.82 5.73
C LEU A 279 4.55 -12.27 4.31
N ARG A 280 5.82 -12.02 3.96
CA ARG A 280 6.18 -11.62 2.60
C ARG A 280 5.90 -12.72 1.58
N ALA A 281 6.26 -13.97 1.88
CA ALA A 281 5.98 -15.11 1.02
C ALA A 281 4.46 -15.32 0.84
N ASP A 282 3.68 -15.22 1.91
CA ASP A 282 2.22 -15.30 1.85
C ASP A 282 1.63 -14.16 1.02
N LEU A 283 2.14 -12.93 1.17
CA LEU A 283 1.66 -11.78 0.39
C LEU A 283 1.90 -12.00 -1.11
N VAL A 284 3.08 -12.47 -1.50
CA VAL A 284 3.41 -12.80 -2.90
C VAL A 284 2.50 -13.91 -3.44
N ARG A 285 2.20 -14.92 -2.62
CA ARG A 285 1.47 -16.13 -3.07
C ARG A 285 -0.05 -15.97 -3.04
N HIS A 286 -0.58 -15.22 -2.08
CA HIS A 286 -2.00 -15.23 -1.74
C HIS A 286 -2.65 -13.84 -1.80
N GLY A 287 -1.86 -12.77 -1.88
CA GLY A 287 -2.35 -11.41 -1.76
C GLY A 287 -2.36 -10.93 -0.30
N GLU A 288 -2.51 -9.62 -0.12
CA GLU A 288 -2.29 -8.96 1.18
C GLU A 288 -3.28 -9.46 2.25
N TRP A 289 -4.57 -9.52 1.95
CA TRP A 289 -5.58 -9.85 2.96
C TRP A 289 -5.43 -11.27 3.53
N GLU A 290 -5.26 -12.27 2.67
CA GLU A 290 -5.07 -13.67 3.09
C GLU A 290 -3.76 -13.84 3.85
N ALA A 291 -2.70 -13.13 3.45
CA ALA A 291 -1.43 -13.13 4.16
C ALA A 291 -1.56 -12.63 5.60
N TRP A 292 -2.33 -11.57 5.82
CA TRP A 292 -2.64 -11.06 7.16
C TRP A 292 -3.49 -12.02 7.99
N GLN A 293 -4.50 -12.65 7.40
CA GLN A 293 -5.30 -13.66 8.08
C GLN A 293 -4.46 -14.86 8.53
N ARG A 294 -3.55 -15.33 7.68
CA ARG A 294 -2.60 -16.41 8.02
C ARG A 294 -1.61 -16.01 9.10
N ALA A 295 -1.15 -14.77 9.10
CA ALA A 295 -0.31 -14.25 10.17
C ALA A 295 -1.04 -14.26 11.53
N ALA A 296 -2.32 -13.89 11.54
CA ALA A 296 -3.16 -13.97 12.73
C ALA A 296 -3.30 -15.40 13.26
N GLU A 297 -3.55 -16.37 12.37
CA GLU A 297 -3.64 -17.78 12.75
C GLU A 297 -2.35 -18.31 13.33
N ARG A 298 -1.20 -17.98 12.72
CA ARG A 298 0.12 -18.36 13.25
C ARG A 298 0.38 -17.77 14.63
N ALA A 299 -0.15 -16.57 14.89
CA ALA A 299 -0.09 -15.92 16.19
C ALA A 299 -1.15 -16.42 17.20
N GLY A 300 -1.97 -17.41 16.82
CA GLY A 300 -2.99 -18.01 17.70
C GLY A 300 -4.32 -17.25 17.74
N PHE A 301 -4.53 -16.28 16.85
CA PHE A 301 -5.78 -15.52 16.76
C PHE A 301 -6.69 -16.08 15.66
N THR A 302 -8.00 -15.83 15.79
CA THR A 302 -8.97 -16.15 14.74
C THR A 302 -8.89 -15.15 13.58
N ARG A 303 -9.20 -15.60 12.35
CA ARG A 303 -9.25 -14.72 11.17
C ARG A 303 -10.33 -13.65 11.24
N THR A 304 -11.41 -13.93 11.96
CA THR A 304 -12.56 -13.06 12.16
C THR A 304 -12.79 -12.84 13.66
N PRO A 305 -13.35 -11.69 14.06
CA PRO A 305 -13.63 -11.41 15.45
C PRO A 305 -14.69 -12.37 16.00
N PRO A 306 -14.58 -12.77 17.28
CA PRO A 306 -15.58 -13.63 17.91
C PRO A 306 -16.94 -12.93 18.03
N ALA A 307 -17.99 -13.72 18.26
CA ALA A 307 -19.33 -13.20 18.52
C ALA A 307 -19.31 -12.25 19.72
N GLY A 308 -19.98 -11.11 19.61
CA GLY A 308 -20.03 -10.09 20.66
C GLY A 308 -18.77 -9.22 20.80
N TRP A 309 -17.70 -9.47 20.03
CA TRP A 309 -16.52 -8.59 20.08
C TRP A 309 -16.87 -7.15 19.67
N ALA A 310 -16.31 -6.19 20.40
CA ALA A 310 -16.29 -4.77 20.08
C ALA A 310 -14.83 -4.28 20.11
N PRO A 311 -14.43 -3.42 19.16
CA PRO A 311 -13.08 -2.87 19.16
C PRO A 311 -12.88 -1.92 20.34
N ARG A 312 -11.62 -1.72 20.72
CA ARG A 312 -11.14 -0.72 21.68
C ARG A 312 -11.62 0.68 21.33
N ASP A 313 -11.71 0.99 20.03
CA ASP A 313 -12.30 2.23 19.51
C ASP A 313 -13.43 1.91 18.51
N PRO A 314 -14.70 2.00 18.93
CA PRO A 314 -15.86 1.80 18.06
C PRO A 314 -15.93 2.75 16.86
N GLN A 315 -15.32 3.95 16.92
CA GLN A 315 -15.32 4.90 15.81
C GLN A 315 -14.57 4.35 14.59
N GLN A 316 -13.66 3.38 14.79
CA GLN A 316 -12.94 2.75 13.69
C GLN A 316 -13.85 1.96 12.75
N LEU A 317 -15.02 1.49 13.20
CA LEU A 317 -15.98 0.79 12.33
C LEU A 317 -16.74 1.74 11.39
N LEU A 318 -16.75 3.02 11.71
CA LEU A 318 -17.52 4.05 11.02
C LEU A 318 -16.75 4.68 9.86
N LEU A 319 -17.47 5.08 8.81
CA LEU A 319 -16.95 6.00 7.80
C LEU A 319 -16.61 7.34 8.44
N SER A 320 -15.74 8.12 7.81
CA SER A 320 -15.34 9.44 8.30
C SER A 320 -16.52 10.36 8.64
N GLU A 321 -17.55 10.34 7.80
CA GLU A 321 -18.77 11.14 7.91
C GLU A 321 -19.77 10.63 8.96
N GLU A 322 -19.61 9.39 9.42
CA GLU A 322 -20.47 8.78 10.45
C GLU A 322 -19.87 8.95 11.86
N ARG A 323 -18.58 9.28 11.96
CA ARG A 323 -17.90 9.46 13.24
C ARG A 323 -18.41 10.71 13.94
N LYS A 324 -18.57 10.64 15.26
CA LYS A 324 -18.92 11.82 16.05
C LYS A 324 -17.74 12.81 16.00
N PRO A 325 -17.98 14.13 15.90
CA PRO A 325 -16.92 15.10 16.13
C PRO A 325 -16.29 14.84 17.51
N ALA A 326 -14.96 14.85 17.60
CA ALA A 326 -14.33 14.92 18.91
C ALA A 326 -14.90 16.15 19.63
N ALA A 327 -15.44 15.97 20.84
CA ALA A 327 -15.79 17.12 21.67
C ALA A 327 -14.50 17.94 21.84
N GLN A 328 -14.51 19.16 21.30
CA GLN A 328 -13.41 20.12 21.46
C GLN A 328 -13.41 20.65 22.90
#